data_AF-A0A1G0VPD0-F1
#
_entry.id   AF-A0A1G0VPD0-F1
#
_cell.length_a   1.000
_cell.length_b   1.000
_cell.length_c   1.000
_cell.angle_alpha   90.00
_cell.angle_beta   90.00
_cell.angle_gamma   90.00
#
_symmetry.space_group_name_H-M   'P 1'
#
loop_
_entity.id
_entity.type
_entity.pdbx_description
1 polymer ?
#
loop_
_entity_poly.entity_id
_entity_poly.type
_entity_poly.pdbx_seq_one_letter_code
_entity_poly.pdbx_strand_id
1 'polypeptide(L)'
;MRSVFIPGTGHLYLEDNFKSWALTALSVASITAGVLYIIDTNKKEREYLQETDINAAAGKYNDYNFSYRMRNLAFISYATLWLYSQFDLLFFSEGENSTVSSYIPDLRLQPNMGFSLSYKINL
;
A
#
# COMPACT_ATOMS: atom_id res chain seq x y z
N MET A 1 -19.82 3.36 6.12
CA MET A 1 -19.43 2.74 4.83
C MET A 1 -18.08 2.08 5.00
N ARG A 2 -17.97 0.76 4.87
CA ARG A 2 -16.70 0.02 5.01
C ARG A 2 -16.00 0.02 3.64
N SER A 3 -15.28 1.08 3.30
CA SER A 3 -14.54 1.13 2.03
C SER A 3 -13.24 0.34 2.16
N VAL A 4 -13.26 -0.90 1.65
CA VAL A 4 -12.09 -1.79 1.50
C VAL A 4 -11.16 -1.31 0.37
N PHE A 5 -11.64 -0.36 -0.45
CA PHE A 5 -10.97 0.04 -1.67
C PHE A 5 -9.75 0.93 -1.47
N ILE A 6 -9.67 1.69 -0.37
CA ILE A 6 -8.52 2.55 -0.10
C ILE A 6 -7.58 1.83 0.88
N PRO A 7 -6.33 1.53 0.47
CA PRO A 7 -5.37 0.89 1.35
C PRO A 7 -5.14 1.70 2.61
N GLY A 8 -5.21 1.05 3.77
CA GLY A 8 -4.98 1.70 5.07
C GLY A 8 -6.19 2.43 5.67
N THR A 9 -7.35 2.49 5.00
CA THR A 9 -8.58 3.07 5.60
C THR A 9 -9.58 2.02 6.11
N GLY A 10 -9.38 0.75 5.77
CA GLY A 10 -10.31 -0.33 6.14
C GLY A 10 -10.52 -0.51 7.65
N HIS A 11 -9.55 -0.06 8.45
CA HIS A 11 -9.58 -0.14 9.92
C HIS A 11 -10.10 1.12 10.63
N LEU A 12 -10.33 2.24 9.93
CA LEU A 12 -10.82 3.49 10.54
C LEU A 12 -12.28 3.42 11.01
N TYR A 13 -12.99 2.35 10.66
CA TYR A 13 -14.42 2.15 10.96
C TYR A 13 -14.69 1.07 12.02
N LEU A 14 -13.67 0.36 12.49
CA LEU A 14 -13.76 -0.50 13.67
C LEU A 14 -13.46 0.37 14.89
N GLU A 15 -14.15 0.13 16.01
CA GLU A 15 -14.05 0.93 17.24
C GLU A 15 -12.59 1.27 17.63
N ASP A 16 -12.45 2.40 18.31
CA ASP A 16 -11.27 3.24 18.55
C ASP A 16 -9.99 2.47 18.98
N ASN A 17 -9.36 1.80 18.02
CA ASN A 17 -8.17 0.98 18.24
C ASN A 17 -6.93 1.72 17.76
N PHE A 18 -6.03 2.08 18.69
CA PHE A 18 -4.72 2.70 18.41
C PHE A 18 -3.94 1.98 17.28
N LYS A 19 -4.07 0.65 17.19
CA LYS A 19 -3.51 -0.21 16.12
C LYS A 19 -3.97 0.23 14.72
N SER A 20 -5.25 0.55 14.57
CA SER A 20 -5.86 1.01 13.31
C SER A 20 -5.22 2.31 12.84
N TRP A 21 -5.15 3.31 13.72
CA TRP A 21 -4.56 4.62 13.44
C TRP A 21 -3.05 4.51 13.14
N ALA A 22 -2.33 3.67 13.88
CA ALA A 22 -0.91 3.42 13.63
C ALA A 22 -0.68 2.80 12.25
N LEU A 23 -1.50 1.83 11.85
CA LEU A 23 -1.39 1.17 10.55
C LEU A 23 -1.70 2.13 9.39
N THR A 24 -2.71 3.00 9.55
CA THR A 24 -3.03 4.07 8.61
C THR A 24 -1.89 5.06 8.48
N ALA A 25 -1.38 5.58 9.61
CA ALA A 25 -0.28 6.54 9.63
C ALA A 25 0.98 5.97 8.95
N LEU A 26 1.32 4.71 9.24
CA LEU A 26 2.48 4.05 8.64
C LEU A 26 2.29 3.80 7.13
N SER A 27 1.07 3.50 6.69
CA SER A 27 0.73 3.35 5.28
C SER A 27 0.88 4.68 4.53
N VAL A 28 0.34 5.78 5.08
CA VAL A 28 0.47 7.13 4.51
C VAL A 28 1.93 7.57 4.47
N ALA A 29 2.68 7.31 5.55
CA ALA A 29 4.11 7.61 5.61
C ALA A 29 4.88 6.84 4.54
N SER A 30 4.57 5.55 4.33
CA SER A 30 5.22 4.71 3.32
C SER A 30 4.96 5.21 1.89
N ILE A 31 3.72 5.58 1.55
CA ILE A 31 3.42 6.17 0.23
C ILE A 31 4.14 7.51 0.06
N THR A 32 4.04 8.39 1.06
CA THR A 32 4.68 9.70 1.03
C THR A 32 6.18 9.57 0.82
N ALA A 33 6.84 8.68 1.57
CA ALA A 33 8.24 8.36 1.38
C ALA A 33 8.53 7.83 -0.03
N GLY A 34 7.70 6.92 -0.56
CA GLY A 34 7.84 6.41 -1.93
C GLY A 34 7.80 7.53 -2.98
N VAL A 35 6.88 8.48 -2.85
CA VAL A 35 6.77 9.65 -3.75
C VAL A 35 7.99 10.56 -3.63
N LEU A 36 8.45 10.87 -2.42
CA LEU A 36 9.64 11.69 -2.21
C LEU A 36 10.88 11.03 -2.81
N TYR A 37 11.04 9.71 -2.62
CA TYR A 37 12.15 8.98 -3.21
C TYR A 37 12.03 8.80 -4.73
N ILE A 38 10.83 8.85 -5.33
CA ILE A 38 10.71 8.96 -6.80
C ILE A 38 11.35 10.25 -7.29
N ILE A 39 10.99 11.39 -6.68
CA ILE A 39 11.51 12.70 -7.08
C ILE A 39 13.03 12.73 -6.93
N ASP A 40 13.53 12.25 -5.79
CA ASP A 40 14.96 12.22 -5.48
C ASP A 40 15.74 11.27 -6.41
N THR A 41 15.19 10.08 -6.69
CA THR A 41 15.78 9.13 -7.66
C THR A 41 15.90 9.76 -9.04
N ASN A 42 14.83 10.40 -9.54
CA ASN A 42 14.83 11.03 -10.86
C ASN A 42 15.82 12.21 -10.94
N LYS A 43 16.03 12.93 -9.83
CA LYS A 43 17.02 14.00 -9.76
C LYS A 43 18.44 13.43 -9.82
N LYS A 44 18.75 12.48 -8.94
CA LYS A 44 20.09 11.86 -8.85
C LYS A 44 20.45 11.06 -10.08
N GLU A 45 19.46 10.47 -10.75
CA GLU A 45 19.65 9.78 -12.03
C GLU A 45 20.22 10.73 -13.09
N ARG A 46 19.61 11.92 -13.25
CA ARG A 46 20.11 12.93 -14.19
C ARG A 46 21.49 13.42 -13.81
N GLU A 47 21.74 13.63 -12.52
CA GLU A 47 23.03 14.13 -12.03
C GLU A 47 24.18 13.14 -12.28
N TYR A 48 23.93 11.83 -12.15
CA TYR A 48 24.92 10.80 -12.46
C TYR A 48 25.15 10.67 -13.98
N LEU A 49 24.08 10.69 -14.78
CA LEU A 49 24.18 10.54 -16.24
C LEU A 49 24.87 11.73 -16.93
N GLN A 50 24.83 12.90 -16.31
CA GLN A 50 25.48 14.12 -16.82
C GLN A 50 26.91 14.30 -16.31
N GLU A 51 27.37 13.45 -15.39
CA GLU A 51 28.73 13.54 -14.85
C GLU A 51 29.76 13.03 -15.86
N THR A 52 30.82 13.80 -16.08
CA THR A 52 31.89 13.47 -17.01
C THR A 52 33.15 12.98 -16.29
N ASP A 53 33.32 13.35 -15.02
CA ASP A 53 34.38 12.80 -14.18
C ASP A 53 33.99 11.41 -13.66
N ILE A 54 34.72 10.39 -14.12
CA ILE A 54 34.52 8.98 -13.75
C ILE A 54 34.60 8.77 -12.23
N ASN A 55 35.48 9.49 -11.53
CA ASN A 55 35.64 9.33 -10.08
C ASN A 55 34.42 9.90 -9.33
N ALA A 56 33.87 11.01 -9.81
CA ALA A 56 32.66 11.60 -9.25
C ALA A 56 31.39 10.82 -9.62
N ALA A 57 31.36 10.21 -10.81
CA ALA A 57 30.23 9.44 -11.32
C ALA A 57 29.91 8.23 -10.43
N ALA A 58 30.93 7.55 -9.90
CA ALA A 58 30.73 6.41 -8.99
C ALA A 58 30.02 6.81 -7.68
N GLY A 59 30.37 7.98 -7.11
CA GLY A 59 29.70 8.52 -5.93
C GLY A 59 28.23 8.86 -6.22
N LYS A 60 27.97 9.59 -7.31
CA LYS A 60 26.61 9.95 -7.72
C LYS A 60 25.74 8.74 -8.04
N TYR A 61 26.32 7.69 -8.64
CA TYR A 61 25.63 6.43 -8.86
C TYR A 61 25.20 5.77 -7.54
N ASN A 62 26.06 5.77 -6.53
CA ASN A 62 25.72 5.22 -5.22
C ASN A 62 24.55 5.98 -4.56
N ASP A 63 24.54 7.31 -4.67
CA ASP A 63 23.45 8.14 -4.16
C ASP A 63 22.13 7.85 -4.89
N TYR A 64 22.17 7.73 -6.21
CA TYR A 64 21.02 7.31 -7.02
C TYR A 64 20.52 5.93 -6.59
N ASN A 65 21.41 4.94 -6.49
CA ASN A 65 21.08 3.57 -6.16
C ASN A 65 20.50 3.46 -4.74
N PHE A 66 20.98 4.26 -3.79
CA PHE A 66 20.40 4.36 -2.46
C PHE A 66 18.93 4.84 -2.53
N SER A 67 18.67 5.95 -3.22
CA SER A 67 17.31 6.48 -3.36
C SER A 67 16.38 5.53 -4.09
N TYR A 68 16.87 4.84 -5.11
CA TYR A 68 16.15 3.80 -5.83
C TYR A 68 15.74 2.64 -4.90
N ARG A 69 16.66 2.17 -4.06
CA ARG A 69 16.38 1.12 -3.07
C ARG A 69 15.37 1.58 -2.03
N MET A 70 15.49 2.81 -1.54
CA MET A 70 14.55 3.38 -0.57
C MET A 70 13.16 3.58 -1.14
N ARG A 71 13.03 3.99 -2.41
CA ARG A 71 11.76 4.02 -3.14
C ARG A 71 11.11 2.65 -3.15
N ASN A 72 11.86 1.61 -3.53
CA ASN A 72 11.33 0.26 -3.62
C ASN A 72 10.94 -0.28 -2.23
N LEU A 73 11.77 -0.02 -1.21
CA LEU A 73 11.48 -0.38 0.18
C LEU A 73 10.17 0.28 0.65
N ALA A 74 9.95 1.56 0.34
CA ALA A 74 8.74 2.27 0.70
C ALA A 74 7.48 1.63 0.09
N PHE A 75 7.52 1.27 -1.19
CA PHE A 75 6.40 0.58 -1.84
C PHE A 75 6.19 -0.85 -1.33
N ILE A 76 7.26 -1.59 -1.05
CA ILE A 76 7.17 -2.93 -0.44
C ILE A 76 6.56 -2.85 0.95
N SER A 77 6.99 -1.89 1.77
CA SER A 77 6.43 -1.64 3.10
C SER A 77 4.94 -1.32 3.01
N TYR A 78 4.56 -0.42 2.11
CA TYR A 78 3.16 -0.08 1.88
C TYR A 78 2.33 -1.31 1.46
N ALA A 79 2.80 -2.09 0.48
CA ALA A 79 2.10 -3.29 0.03
C ALA A 79 1.97 -4.34 1.15
N THR A 80 3.02 -4.51 1.97
CA THR A 80 3.02 -5.41 3.11
C THR A 80 2.02 -4.98 4.18
N LEU A 81 1.97 -3.68 4.50
CA LEU A 81 1.01 -3.12 5.45
C LEU A 81 -0.43 -3.25 4.94
N TRP A 82 -0.63 -3.06 3.63
CA TRP A 82 -1.93 -3.28 3.03
C TRP A 82 -2.35 -4.74 3.13
N LEU A 83 -1.50 -5.69 2.73
CA LEU A 83 -1.81 -7.12 2.85
C LEU A 83 -2.11 -7.49 4.30
N TYR A 84 -1.28 -7.05 5.24
CA TYR A 84 -1.52 -7.26 6.67
C TYR A 84 -2.90 -6.74 7.10
N SER A 85 -3.27 -5.52 6.66
CA SER A 85 -4.60 -4.97 6.95
C SER A 85 -5.75 -5.82 6.41
N GLN A 86 -5.58 -6.41 5.22
CA GLN A 86 -6.59 -7.29 4.62
C GLN A 86 -6.69 -8.62 5.37
N PHE A 87 -5.55 -9.21 5.75
CA PHE A 87 -5.53 -10.42 6.57
C PHE A 87 -6.17 -10.21 7.95
N ASP A 88 -5.84 -9.11 8.63
CA ASP A 88 -6.40 -8.76 9.93
C ASP A 88 -7.94 -8.65 9.84
N LEU A 89 -8.43 -7.93 8.82
CA LEU A 89 -9.86 -7.76 8.57
C LEU A 89 -10.59 -9.06 8.23
N LEU A 90 -9.99 -9.94 7.43
CA LEU A 90 -10.64 -11.18 6.95
C LEU A 90 -10.69 -12.27 8.01
N PHE A 91 -9.67 -12.38 8.86
CA PHE A 91 -9.51 -13.52 9.78
C PHE A 91 -9.77 -13.19 11.25
N PHE A 92 -9.73 -11.92 11.65
CA PHE A 92 -9.81 -11.53 13.06
C PHE A 92 -10.98 -10.59 13.37
N SER A 93 -11.89 -10.33 12.42
CA SER A 93 -13.07 -9.48 12.61
C SER A 93 -14.29 -10.21 13.22
N GLU A 94 -14.14 -11.45 13.69
CA GLU A 94 -15.19 -12.22 14.38
C GLU A 94 -15.29 -11.80 15.85
N GLY A 95 -16.11 -10.79 16.16
CA GLY A 95 -16.32 -10.39 17.56
C GLY A 95 -17.30 -9.24 17.84
N GLU A 96 -17.62 -8.39 16.86
CA GLU A 96 -18.59 -7.30 17.05
C GLU A 96 -19.89 -7.57 16.29
N ASN A 97 -20.98 -7.64 17.07
CA ASN A 97 -22.39 -7.71 16.70
C ASN A 97 -22.74 -7.62 15.20
N SER A 98 -23.43 -8.67 14.76
CA SER A 98 -23.96 -8.92 13.42
C SER A 98 -25.03 -7.91 12.95
N THR A 99 -24.66 -6.65 12.75
CA THR A 99 -25.41 -5.71 11.89
C THR A 99 -24.52 -5.07 10.82
N VAL A 100 -23.26 -5.49 10.73
CA VAL A 100 -22.38 -5.06 9.64
C VAL A 100 -22.61 -5.94 8.43
N SER A 101 -23.50 -5.50 7.54
CA SER A 101 -23.67 -6.02 6.19
C SER A 101 -22.30 -6.22 5.55
N SER A 102 -21.89 -7.48 5.42
CA SER A 102 -20.59 -7.88 4.89
C SER A 102 -20.54 -7.53 3.40
N TYR A 103 -19.84 -6.45 3.04
CA TYR A 103 -19.46 -6.13 1.66
C TYR A 103 -18.32 -7.03 1.15
N ILE A 104 -18.29 -8.29 1.58
CA ILE A 104 -17.36 -9.27 1.03
C ILE A 104 -17.87 -9.59 -0.37
N PRO A 105 -17.07 -9.37 -1.42
CA PRO A 105 -17.48 -9.77 -2.76
C PRO A 105 -17.70 -11.28 -2.80
N ASP A 106 -18.85 -11.70 -3.29
CA ASP A 106 -19.09 -13.11 -3.55
C ASP A 106 -18.28 -13.50 -4.79
N LEU A 107 -17.22 -14.28 -4.57
CA LEU A 107 -16.35 -14.81 -5.63
C LEU A 107 -16.95 -16.14 -6.11
N ARG A 108 -17.59 -16.10 -7.28
CA ARG A 108 -18.17 -17.30 -7.90
C ARG A 108 -17.37 -17.74 -9.11
N LEU A 109 -17.00 -19.01 -9.12
CA LEU A 109 -16.48 -19.70 -10.31
C LEU A 109 -17.66 -20.12 -11.18
N GLN A 110 -17.79 -19.53 -12.37
CA GLN A 110 -18.80 -19.92 -13.34
C GLN A 110 -18.15 -20.71 -14.49
N PRO A 111 -18.61 -21.95 -14.76
CA PRO A 111 -17.96 -22.87 -15.71
C PRO A 111 -17.74 -22.31 -17.12
N ASN A 112 -18.51 -21.29 -17.53
CA ASN A 112 -18.48 -20.71 -18.88
C ASN A 112 -18.13 -19.22 -18.95
N MET A 113 -17.93 -18.54 -17.80
CA MET A 113 -17.68 -17.10 -17.72
C MET A 113 -16.44 -16.74 -16.88
N GLY A 114 -15.75 -17.73 -16.30
CA GLY A 114 -14.59 -17.51 -15.45
C GLY A 114 -14.96 -17.03 -14.05
N PHE A 115 -14.15 -16.12 -13.50
CA PHE A 115 -14.37 -15.56 -12.17
C PHE A 115 -15.38 -14.41 -12.22
N SER A 116 -16.42 -14.50 -11.41
CA SER A 116 -17.40 -13.42 -11.22
C SER A 116 -17.24 -12.82 -9.83
N LEU A 117 -17.09 -11.50 -9.79
CA LEU A 117 -17.04 -10.71 -8.57
C LEU A 117 -18.38 -9.96 -8.41
N SER A 118 -19.20 -10.34 -7.44
CA SER A 118 -20.51 -9.71 -7.21
C SER A 118 -20.56 -8.97 -5.87
N TYR A 119 -21.07 -7.74 -5.90
CA TYR A 119 -21.27 -6.91 -4.70
C TYR A 119 -22.77 -6.69 -4.48
N LYS A 120 -23.24 -6.90 -3.24
CA LYS A 120 -24.56 -6.40 -2.84
C LYS A 120 -24.45 -4.95 -2.40
N ILE A 121 -25.03 -4.04 -3.19
CA ILE A 121 -25.22 -2.65 -2.81
C ILE A 121 -26.70 -2.52 -2.41
N ASN A 122 -26.98 -2.44 -1.10
CA ASN A 122 -28.28 -1.95 -0.62
C ASN A 122 -28.20 -0.43 -0.62
N LEU A 123 -29.06 0.22 -1.41
CA LEU A 123 -29.24 1.68 -1.45
C LEU A 123 -30.11 2.13 -0.27
#